data_AF-K1Y9X4-F1
#
_entry.id   AF-K1Y9X4-F1
#
_cell.length_a   1.000
_cell.length_b   1.000
_cell.length_c   1.000
_cell.angle_alpha   90.00
_cell.angle_beta   90.00
_cell.angle_gamma   90.00
#
_symmetry.space_group_name_H-M   'P 1'
#
loop_
_entity.id
_entity.type
_entity.pdbx_description
1 polymer ?
#
loop_
_entity_poly.entity_id
_entity_poly.type
_entity_poly.pdbx_seq_one_letter_code
_entity_poly.pdbx_strand_id
1 'polypeptide(L)'
;MKIAILHGEVAEDACLDEKDVLVQVDFVSDGLARLGHEPIAVPVSLNLEEAARTLSTLCPAIVFNLVESLIGKGGLIHIVPALLEALKIPYTGAGAETMLLTSNKILAKKWLTSAGLPTP
;
A
#
# COMPACT_ATOMS: atom_id res chain seq x y z
N MET A 1 14.76 0.86 -13.93
CA MET A 1 14.42 2.08 -13.17
C MET A 1 14.15 1.70 -11.73
N LYS A 2 14.32 2.65 -10.81
CA LYS A 2 14.06 2.41 -9.38
C LYS A 2 12.56 2.37 -9.10
N ILE A 3 12.11 1.30 -8.47
CA ILE A 3 10.70 1.09 -8.09
C ILE A 3 10.65 0.81 -6.60
N ALA A 4 9.98 1.68 -5.85
CA ALA A 4 9.77 1.44 -4.43
C ALA A 4 8.60 0.47 -4.25
N ILE A 5 8.76 -0.56 -3.42
CA ILE A 5 7.70 -1.49 -3.04
C ILE A 5 7.31 -1.15 -1.60
N LEU A 6 6.17 -0.48 -1.42
CA LEU A 6 5.68 -0.14 -0.10
C LEU A 6 4.91 -1.32 0.50
N HIS A 7 5.20 -1.66 1.74
CA HIS A 7 4.42 -2.63 2.53
C HIS A 7 4.25 -2.12 3.96
N GLY A 8 3.26 -2.62 4.68
CA GLY A 8 3.12 -2.33 6.11
C GLY A 8 4.36 -2.81 6.86
N GLU A 9 4.81 -2.04 7.85
CA GLU A 9 5.83 -2.52 8.79
C GLU A 9 5.32 -3.78 9.52
N VAL A 10 6.13 -4.84 9.46
CA VAL A 10 5.81 -6.13 10.08
C VAL A 10 6.67 -6.30 11.32
N ALA A 11 6.03 -6.36 12.49
CA ALA A 11 6.73 -6.63 13.75
C ALA A 11 7.23 -8.09 13.79
N GLU A 12 8.28 -8.37 14.58
CA GLU A 12 8.83 -9.73 14.71
C GLU A 12 7.78 -10.73 15.22
N ASP A 13 6.94 -10.28 16.14
CA ASP A 13 5.84 -11.04 16.75
C ASP A 13 4.51 -10.93 15.97
N ALA A 14 4.53 -10.32 14.78
CA ALA A 14 3.34 -10.20 13.96
C ALA A 14 2.73 -11.57 13.61
N CYS A 15 1.41 -11.55 13.47
CA CYS A 15 0.63 -12.70 13.03
C CYS A 15 0.98 -13.14 11.61
N LEU A 16 0.63 -14.38 11.26
CA LEU A 16 1.02 -14.98 9.98
C LEU A 16 0.47 -14.22 8.78
N ASP A 17 -0.75 -13.68 8.89
CA ASP A 17 -1.39 -12.86 7.86
C ASP A 17 -0.64 -11.54 7.59
N GLU A 18 -0.02 -10.93 8.61
CA GLU A 18 0.83 -9.76 8.38
C GLU A 18 2.18 -10.14 7.75
N LYS A 19 2.70 -11.33 8.04
CA LYS A 19 3.95 -11.83 7.45
C LYS A 19 3.80 -12.21 5.97
N ASP A 20 2.59 -12.51 5.51
CA ASP A 20 2.31 -12.83 4.10
C ASP A 20 2.74 -11.70 3.15
N VAL A 21 2.71 -10.44 3.61
CA VAL A 21 3.15 -9.29 2.80
C VAL A 21 4.63 -9.41 2.39
N LEU A 22 5.48 -10.04 3.21
CA LEU A 22 6.90 -10.22 2.88
C LEU A 22 7.08 -11.18 1.72
N VAL A 23 6.25 -12.22 1.64
CA VAL A 23 6.22 -13.15 0.49
C VAL A 23 5.79 -12.40 -0.78
N GLN A 24 4.82 -11.50 -0.67
CA GLN A 24 4.40 -10.66 -1.80
C GLN A 24 5.52 -9.70 -2.23
N VAL A 25 6.23 -9.09 -1.28
CA VAL A 25 7.38 -8.22 -1.55
C VAL A 25 8.47 -8.97 -2.31
N ASP A 26 8.82 -10.18 -1.89
CA ASP A 26 9.81 -11.01 -2.57
C ASP A 26 9.35 -11.36 -3.99
N PHE A 27 8.10 -11.81 -4.15
CA PHE A 27 7.54 -12.17 -5.46
C PHE A 27 7.54 -10.99 -6.43
N VAL A 28 7.11 -9.80 -5.98
CA VAL A 28 7.09 -8.59 -6.80
C VAL A 28 8.52 -8.12 -7.10
N SER A 29 9.44 -8.20 -6.13
CA SER A 29 10.84 -7.84 -6.32
C SER A 29 11.48 -8.70 -7.40
N ASP A 30 11.33 -10.02 -7.34
CA ASP A 30 11.86 -10.94 -8.35
C ASP A 30 11.30 -10.65 -9.74
N GLY A 31 9.99 -10.40 -9.83
CA GLY A 31 9.34 -10.03 -11.09
C GLY A 31 9.91 -8.75 -11.69
N LEU A 32 10.05 -7.70 -10.88
CA LEU A 32 10.59 -6.41 -11.31
C LEU A 32 12.07 -6.51 -11.69
N ALA A 33 12.88 -7.24 -10.93
CA ALA A 33 14.29 -7.46 -11.23
C ALA A 33 14.48 -8.19 -12.58
N ARG A 34 13.68 -9.22 -12.85
CA ARG A 34 13.68 -9.93 -14.15
C ARG A 34 13.29 -9.05 -15.33
N LEU A 35 12.51 -8.00 -15.10
CA LEU A 35 12.15 -6.99 -16.10
C LEU A 35 13.21 -5.88 -16.25
N GLY A 36 14.34 -5.97 -15.54
CA GLY A 36 15.42 -4.97 -15.59
C GLY A 36 15.12 -3.71 -14.76
N HIS A 37 14.27 -3.82 -13.75
CA HIS A 37 14.03 -2.76 -12.78
C HIS A 37 14.84 -2.98 -11.49
N GLU A 38 14.95 -1.94 -10.68
CA GLU A 38 15.63 -1.95 -9.39
C GLU A 38 14.55 -1.83 -8.30
N PRO A 39 14.01 -2.96 -7.81
CA PRO A 39 13.01 -2.97 -6.74
C PRO A 39 13.66 -2.65 -5.39
N ILE A 40 12.99 -1.83 -4.59
CA ILE A 40 13.47 -1.46 -3.25
C ILE A 40 12.28 -1.55 -2.29
N ALA A 41 12.30 -2.54 -1.40
CA ALA A 41 11.31 -2.69 -0.35
C ALA A 41 11.43 -1.55 0.66
N VAL A 42 10.29 -0.96 1.03
CA VAL A 42 10.21 0.13 2.00
C VAL A 42 9.04 -0.16 2.96
N PRO A 43 9.33 -0.50 4.22
CA PRO A 43 8.30 -0.65 5.23
C PRO A 43 7.68 0.71 5.57
N VAL A 44 6.37 0.72 5.81
CA VAL A 44 5.61 1.92 6.18
C VAL A 44 4.95 1.70 7.53
N SER A 45 5.31 2.55 8.49
CA SER A 45 4.67 2.63 9.80
C SER A 45 3.72 3.84 9.86
N LEU A 46 3.23 4.19 11.05
CA LEU A 46 2.48 5.45 11.25
C LEU A 46 3.36 6.70 11.18
N ASN A 47 4.69 6.55 11.10
CA ASN A 47 5.61 7.66 10.88
C ASN A 47 5.63 8.07 9.40
N LEU A 48 4.56 8.73 8.95
CA LEU A 48 4.43 9.15 7.55
C LEU A 48 5.50 10.15 7.11
N GLU A 49 6.04 10.94 8.05
CA GLU A 49 7.13 11.87 7.77
C GLU A 49 8.42 11.12 7.38
N GLU A 50 8.71 10.02 8.06
CA GLU A 50 9.82 9.13 7.71
C GLU A 50 9.59 8.46 6.36
N ALA A 51 8.39 7.93 6.10
CA ALA A 51 8.05 7.38 4.79
C ALA A 51 8.23 8.42 3.68
N ALA A 52 7.79 9.66 3.89
CA ALA A 52 7.94 10.76 2.95
C ALA A 52 9.42 11.12 2.70
N ARG A 53 10.23 11.19 3.76
CA ARG A 53 11.69 11.44 3.66
C ARG A 53 12.39 10.32 2.89
N THR A 54 12.07 9.07 3.20
CA THR A 54 12.62 7.90 2.52
C THR A 54 12.29 7.94 1.04
N LEU A 55 11.02 8.14 0.67
CA LEU A 55 10.60 8.24 -0.74
C LEU A 55 11.24 9.43 -1.47
N SER A 56 11.38 10.58 -0.80
CA SER A 56 12.01 11.77 -1.37
C SER A 56 13.51 11.59 -1.59
N THR A 57 14.19 10.85 -0.71
CA THR A 57 15.61 10.52 -0.86
C THR A 57 15.81 9.45 -1.94
N LEU A 58 14.88 8.50 -1.99
CA LEU A 58 14.93 7.38 -2.91
C LEU A 58 14.70 7.81 -4.36
N CYS A 59 13.82 8.81 -4.56
CA CYS A 59 13.34 9.27 -5.87
C CYS A 59 12.91 8.11 -6.79
N PRO A 60 11.94 7.26 -6.35
CA PRO A 60 11.47 6.18 -7.19
C PRO A 60 10.70 6.75 -8.38
N ALA A 61 10.77 6.06 -9.51
CA ALA A 61 10.01 6.46 -10.69
C ALA A 61 8.52 6.08 -10.57
N ILE A 62 8.21 5.06 -9.77
CA ILE A 62 6.86 4.63 -9.39
C ILE A 62 6.93 3.84 -8.08
N VAL A 63 5.84 3.86 -7.33
CA VAL A 63 5.62 2.99 -6.16
C VAL A 63 4.74 1.81 -6.53
N PHE A 64 5.18 0.60 -6.22
CA PHE A 64 4.32 -0.57 -6.15
C PHE A 64 3.73 -0.66 -4.74
N ASN A 65 2.43 -0.42 -4.58
CA ASN A 65 1.80 -0.34 -3.27
C ASN A 65 1.23 -1.71 -2.84
N LEU A 66 1.84 -2.34 -1.84
CA LEU A 66 1.40 -3.59 -1.20
C LEU A 66 0.92 -3.36 0.25
N VAL A 67 0.57 -2.14 0.63
CA VAL A 67 0.13 -1.86 2.00
C VAL A 67 -1.30 -2.36 2.22
N GLU A 68 -1.44 -3.48 2.93
CA GLU A 68 -2.73 -4.10 3.28
C GLU A 68 -3.17 -3.80 4.72
N SER A 69 -2.25 -3.33 5.57
CA SER A 69 -2.55 -2.81 6.90
C SER A 69 -1.46 -1.82 7.35
N LEU A 70 -1.81 -0.95 8.31
CA LEU A 70 -0.84 -0.24 9.13
C LEU A 70 -1.15 -0.58 10.58
N ILE A 71 -0.16 -1.00 11.38
CA ILE A 71 -0.34 -1.44 12.78
C ILE A 71 -1.46 -2.50 12.94
N GLY A 72 -1.56 -3.45 12.01
CA GLY A 72 -2.63 -4.46 11.98
C GLY A 72 -4.02 -3.93 11.63
N LYS A 73 -4.15 -2.66 11.20
CA LYS A 73 -5.43 -2.02 10.87
C LYS A 73 -5.59 -1.77 9.38
N GLY A 74 -6.34 -2.65 8.72
CA GLY A 74 -6.72 -2.48 7.31
C GLY A 74 -7.54 -1.23 7.00
N GLY A 75 -8.22 -0.64 8.00
CA GLY A 75 -8.95 0.62 7.81
C GLY A 75 -8.06 1.85 7.56
N LEU A 76 -6.75 1.73 7.77
CA LEU A 76 -5.78 2.82 7.63
C LEU A 76 -5.06 2.83 6.27
N ILE A 77 -5.26 1.84 5.41
CA ILE A 77 -4.49 1.68 4.17
C ILE A 77 -4.68 2.83 3.16
N HIS A 78 -5.79 3.56 3.23
CA HIS A 78 -6.05 4.75 2.41
C HIS A 78 -5.07 5.90 2.68
N ILE A 79 -4.40 5.90 3.83
CA ILE A 79 -3.39 6.91 4.20
C ILE A 79 -2.18 6.86 3.27
N VAL A 80 -1.76 5.67 2.82
CA VAL A 80 -0.57 5.53 1.98
C VAL A 80 -0.78 6.11 0.57
N PRO A 81 -1.85 5.77 -0.18
CA PRO A 81 -2.18 6.47 -1.42
C PRO A 81 -2.32 7.99 -1.22
N ALA A 82 -2.90 8.46 -0.11
CA ALA A 82 -3.04 9.89 0.16
C ALA A 82 -1.68 10.59 0.30
N LEU A 83 -0.71 9.94 0.97
CA LEU A 83 0.66 10.42 1.04
C LEU A 83 1.32 10.46 -0.35
N LEU A 84 1.16 9.41 -1.15
CA LEU A 84 1.74 9.32 -2.49
C LEU A 84 1.16 10.37 -3.45
N GLU A 85 -0.14 10.64 -3.37
CA GLU A 85 -0.82 11.72 -4.08
C GLU A 85 -0.26 13.09 -3.69
N ALA A 86 -0.08 13.34 -2.39
CA ALA A 86 0.49 14.59 -1.88
C ALA A 86 1.94 14.81 -2.35
N LEU A 87 2.73 13.73 -2.40
CA LEU A 87 4.11 13.74 -2.91
C LEU A 87 4.18 13.74 -4.45
N LYS A 88 3.04 13.59 -5.15
CA LYS A 88 2.94 13.47 -6.61
C LYS A 88 3.79 12.32 -7.18
N ILE A 89 3.91 11.24 -6.43
CA ILE A 89 4.63 10.03 -6.85
C ILE A 89 3.62 9.12 -7.57
N PRO A 90 3.87 8.66 -8.81
CA PRO A 90 3.03 7.65 -9.45
C PRO A 90 3.01 6.35 -8.64
N TYR A 91 1.89 5.65 -8.58
CA TYR A 91 1.79 4.39 -7.85
C TYR A 91 0.79 3.40 -8.46
N THR A 92 0.94 2.12 -8.11
CA THR A 92 0.00 1.05 -8.49
C THR A 92 -1.18 0.95 -7.53
N GLY A 93 -2.33 0.48 -8.04
CA GLY A 93 -3.53 0.27 -7.22
C GLY A 93 -4.52 1.44 -7.26
N ALA A 94 -5.45 1.44 -6.31
CA ALA A 94 -6.51 2.43 -6.22
C ALA A 94 -6.09 3.67 -5.42
N GLY A 95 -6.70 4.82 -5.74
CA GLY A 95 -6.45 6.08 -5.05
C GLY A 95 -7.00 6.16 -3.63
N ALA A 96 -6.62 7.21 -2.91
CA ALA A 96 -6.94 7.37 -1.49
C ALA A 96 -8.44 7.33 -1.21
N GLU A 97 -9.23 8.05 -2.01
CA GLU A 97 -10.69 8.10 -1.87
C GLU A 97 -11.31 6.72 -2.11
N THR A 98 -10.99 6.07 -3.24
CA THR A 98 -11.50 4.73 -3.56
C THR A 98 -11.15 3.76 -2.45
N MET A 99 -9.90 3.77 -1.99
CA MET A 99 -9.43 2.89 -0.94
C MET A 99 -10.18 3.12 0.38
N LEU A 100 -10.46 4.38 0.75
CA LEU A 100 -11.24 4.71 1.94
C LEU A 100 -12.68 4.17 1.83
N LEU A 101 -13.32 4.35 0.66
CA LEU A 101 -14.69 3.94 0.42
C LEU A 101 -14.85 2.41 0.42
N THR A 102 -13.90 1.68 -0.16
CA THR A 102 -14.00 0.23 -0.35
C THR A 102 -13.45 -0.59 0.81
N SER A 103 -12.48 -0.07 1.57
CA SER A 103 -11.90 -0.78 2.74
C SER A 103 -12.81 -0.76 3.97
N ASN A 104 -13.75 0.20 4.06
CA ASN A 104 -14.75 0.23 5.11
C ASN A 104 -16.02 -0.51 4.66
N LYS A 105 -16.29 -1.67 5.26
CA LYS A 105 -17.47 -2.51 4.93
C LYS A 105 -18.79 -1.76 4.99
N ILE A 106 -18.98 -0.85 5.95
CA ILE A 106 -20.25 -0.10 6.09
C ILE A 106 -20.37 0.91 4.94
N LEU A 107 -19.31 1.65 4.63
CA LEU A 107 -19.31 2.62 3.53
C LEU A 107 -19.44 1.90 2.18
N ALA A 108 -18.66 0.85 1.95
CA ALA A 108 -18.72 0.04 0.75
C ALA A 108 -20.14 -0.50 0.52
N LYS A 109 -20.78 -1.07 1.55
CA LYS A 109 -22.16 -1.57 1.44
C LYS A 109 -23.17 -0.46 1.14
N LYS A 110 -23.02 0.73 1.74
CA LYS A 110 -23.88 1.88 1.42
C LYS A 110 -23.80 2.25 -0.06
N TRP A 111 -22.60 2.27 -0.63
CA TRP A 111 -22.39 2.54 -2.05
C TRP A 111 -22.92 1.43 -2.96
N LEU A 112 -22.73 0.16 -2.58
CA LEU A 112 -23.27 -0.97 -3.33
C LEU A 112 -24.80 -0.95 -3.33
N THR A 113 -25.43 -0.76 -2.16
CA THR A 113 -26.89 -0.67 -2.03
C THR A 113 -27.46 0.52 -2.79
N SER A 114 -26.82 1.69 -2.76
CA SER A 114 -27.27 2.86 -3.53
C SER A 114 -27.17 2.64 -5.04
N ALA A 115 -26.24 1.81 -5.49
CA ALA A 115 -26.13 1.36 -6.88
C ALA A 115 -27.07 0.18 -7.24
N GLY A 116 -27.91 -0.27 -6.31
CA GLY A 116 -28.83 -1.40 -6.53
C GLY A 116 -28.16 -2.77 -6.50
N LEU A 117 -26.93 -2.86 -5.97
CA LEU A 117 -26.19 -4.12 -5.84
C LEU A 117 -26.49 -4.79 -4.48
N PRO A 118 -26.71 -6.12 -4.45
CA PRO A 118 -26.99 -6.82 -3.21
C PRO A 118 -25.77 -6.87 -2.30
N THR A 119 -25.98 -6.72 -0.99
CA THR A 119 -24.95 -6.85 0.04
C THR A 119 -25.42 -7.77 1.16
N PRO A 120 -24.53 -8.58 1.79
CA PRO A 120 -24.89 -9.34 2.99
C PRO A 120 -25.30 -8.47 4.17
#